data_AF-A0A2H9MHA5-F1
#
_entry.id   AF-A0A2H9MHA5-F1
#
_cell.length_a   1.000
_cell.length_b   1.000
_cell.length_c   1.000
_cell.angle_alpha   90.00
_cell.angle_beta   90.00
_cell.angle_gamma   90.00
#
_symmetry.space_group_name_H-M   'P 1'
#
loop_
_entity.id
_entity.type
_entity.pdbx_description
1 polymer ?
#
loop_
_entity_poly.entity_id
_entity_poly.type
_entity_poly.pdbx_seq_one_letter_code
_entity_poly.pdbx_strand_id
1 'polypeptide(L)' 'MGRIYKAVKLSSGKKSEMTVAFVDTGADETVISRRIAKRLDLKQYGEYEALSAAKEKITGKLATVTISDGKIADEL' A
#
# COMPACT_ATOMS: atom_id res chain seq x y z
N MET A 1 22.09 2.33 3.20
CA MET A 1 21.29 1.17 2.75
C MET A 1 20.42 1.63 1.58
N GLY A 2 20.43 0.90 0.46
CA GLY A 2 19.73 1.30 -0.76
C GLY A 2 18.21 1.28 -0.61
N ARG A 3 17.51 2.11 -1.38
CA ARG A 3 16.05 2.07 -1.44
C ARG A 3 15.62 0.79 -2.17
N ILE A 4 14.84 -0.07 -1.50
CA ILE A 4 14.34 -1.31 -2.09
C ILE A 4 12.96 -1.04 -2.68
N TYR A 5 12.82 -1.31 -3.99
CA TYR A 5 11.56 -1.19 -4.71
C TYR A 5 11.14 -2.58 -5.21
N LYS A 6 9.85 -2.92 -5.07
CA LYS A 6 9.30 -4.20 -5.50
C LYS A 6 8.01 -4.01 -6.28
N ALA A 7 7.86 -4.73 -7.40
CA ALA A 7 6.57 -4.84 -8.06
C ALA A 7 5.63 -5.68 -7.19
N VAL A 8 4.44 -5.14 -6.90
CA VAL A 8 3.44 -5.78 -6.07
C VAL A 8 2.07 -5.72 -6.75
N LYS A 9 1.27 -6.74 -6.51
CA LYS A 9 -0.15 -6.74 -6.83
C LYS A 9 -0.92 -6.39 -5.57
N LEU A 10 -1.72 -5.34 -5.65
CA LEU A 10 -2.67 -4.97 -4.61
C LEU A 10 -4.04 -5.47 -5.02
N SER A 11 -4.78 -6.09 -4.11
CA SER A 11 -6.12 -6.62 -4.39
C SER A 11 -7.11 -6.38 -3.27
N SER A 12 -8.36 -6.14 -3.65
CA SER A 12 -9.51 -6.05 -2.75
C SER A 12 -10.75 -6.61 -3.43
N GLY A 13 -11.30 -7.69 -2.87
CA GLY A 13 -12.38 -8.45 -3.51
C GLY A 13 -11.99 -8.90 -4.92
N LYS A 14 -12.73 -8.45 -5.94
CA LYS A 14 -12.50 -8.78 -7.36
C LYS A 14 -11.60 -7.78 -8.09
N LYS A 15 -11.18 -6.69 -7.45
CA LYS A 15 -10.37 -5.63 -8.06
C LYS A 15 -8.90 -5.84 -7.71
N SER A 16 -8.01 -5.61 -8.67
CA SER A 16 -6.57 -5.62 -8.45
C SER A 16 -5.83 -4.58 -9.26
N GLU A 17 -4.70 -4.11 -8.76
CA GLU A 17 -3.84 -3.13 -9.39
C GLU A 17 -2.36 -3.51 -9.19
N MET A 18 -1.58 -3.48 -10.27
CA MET A 18 -0.14 -3.65 -10.23
C MET A 18 0.53 -2.31 -9.98
N THR A 19 1.46 -2.24 -9.03
CA THR A 19 2.22 -1.04 -8.72
C THR A 19 3.63 -1.39 -8.26
N VAL A 20 4.49 -0.38 -8.15
CA VAL A 20 5.78 -0.49 -7.47
C VAL A 20 5.61 0.02 -6.05
N ALA A 21 5.99 -0.80 -5.07
CA ALA A 21 6.05 -0.44 -3.66
C ALA A 21 7.49 -0.15 -3.24
N PHE A 22 7.66 0.80 -2.33
CA PHE A 22 8.89 1.02 -1.60
C PHE A 22 8.86 0.19 -0.32
N VAL A 23 9.86 -0.66 -0.11
CA VAL A 23 9.95 -1.51 1.09
C VAL A 23 10.65 -0.72 2.18
N ASP A 24 9.88 -0.30 3.17
CA ASP A 24 10.34 0.45 4.33
C ASP A 24 10.17 -0.40 5.60
N THR A 25 11.28 -0.89 6.15
CA THR A 25 11.26 -1.69 7.38
C THR A 25 11.00 -0.87 8.64
N GLY A 26 11.04 0.47 8.54
CA GLY A 26 10.71 1.38 9.64
C GLY A 26 9.24 1.74 9.73
N ALA A 27 8.41 1.30 8.78
CA ALA A 27 6.98 1.56 8.78
C ALA A 27 6.22 0.40 9.45
N ASP A 28 5.45 0.72 10.51
CA ASP A 28 4.57 -0.26 11.16
C ASP A 28 3.39 -0.66 10.26
N GLU A 29 2.93 0.29 9.43
CA GLU A 29 1.75 0.13 8.59
C GLU A 29 2.07 0.41 7.12
N THR A 30 1.39 -0.31 6.22
CA THR A 30 1.53 -0.06 4.78
C THR A 30 0.75 1.18 4.37
N VAL A 31 1.42 2.13 3.72
CA VAL A 31 0.80 3.34 3.18
C VAL A 31 0.57 3.18 1.67
N ILE A 32 -0.67 3.42 1.23
CA ILE A 32 -1.03 3.45 -0.18
C ILE A 32 -1.60 4.81 -0.58
N SER A 33 -1.40 5.19 -1.84
CA SER A 33 -1.95 6.45 -2.33
C SER A 33 -3.49 6.40 -2.39
N ARG A 34 -4.13 7.54 -2.12
CA ARG A 34 -5.59 7.68 -2.25
C ARG A 34 -6.10 7.33 -3.66
N ARG A 35 -5.26 7.51 -4.68
CA ARG A 35 -5.58 7.16 -6.08
C ARG A 35 -5.77 5.64 -6.24
N ILE A 36 -4.83 4.85 -5.72
CA ILE A 36 -4.90 3.38 -5.73
C ILE A 36 -6.09 2.90 -4.89
N ALA A 37 -6.28 3.48 -3.69
CA ALA A 37 -7.41 3.13 -2.84
C ALA A 37 -8.77 3.32 -3.54
N LYS A 38 -8.93 4.38 -4.34
CA LYS A 38 -10.13 4.61 -5.16
C LYS A 38 -10.28 3.60 -6.30
N ARG A 39 -9.20 3.23 -6.99
CA ARG A 39 -9.23 2.24 -8.08
C ARG A 39 -9.62 0.85 -7.58
N LEU A 40 -9.10 0.47 -6.41
CA LEU A 40 -9.43 -0.78 -5.74
C LEU A 40 -10.75 -0.73 -4.97
N ASP A 41 -11.38 0.45 -4.86
CA ASP A 41 -12.64 0.66 -4.15
C ASP A 41 -12.58 0.15 -2.70
N LEU A 42 -11.49 0.51 -2.03
CA LEU A 42 -11.21 0.04 -0.68
C LEU A 42 -12.22 0.62 0.31
N LYS A 43 -12.86 -0.27 1.07
CA LYS A 43 -13.71 0.11 2.20
C LYS A 43 -12.84 0.66 3.31
N GLN A 44 -12.97 1.96 3.54
CA GLN A 44 -12.26 2.65 4.61
C GLN A 44 -13.00 2.47 5.94
N TYR A 45 -12.24 2.24 7.00
CA TYR A 45 -12.75 2.18 8.37
C TYR A 45 -11.75 2.82 9.32
N GLY A 46 -12.23 3.30 10.46
CA GLY A 46 -11.39 3.91 11.49
C GLY A 46 -10.54 5.09 11.01
N GLU A 47 -9.61 5.50 11.87
CA GLU A 47 -8.62 6.52 11.59
C GLU A 47 -7.28 6.06 12.16
N TYR A 48 -6.20 6.56 11.57
CA TYR A 48 -4.84 6.32 12.03
C TYR A 48 -4.11 7.65 12.14
N GLU A 49 -3.40 7.86 13.24
CA GLU A 49 -2.47 8.97 13.41
C GLU A 49 -1.05 8.45 13.28
N ALA A 50 -0.28 9.04 12.36
CA ALA A 50 1.15 8.82 12.23
C ALA A 50 1.91 10.10 12.58
N LEU A 51 3.10 9.97 13.15
CA LEU A 51 4.05 11.07 13.27
C LEU A 51 5.05 11.00 12.11
N SER A 52 5.14 12.06 11.32
CA SER A 52 6.12 12.15 10.25
C SER A 52 7.54 12.37 10.80
N ALA A 53 8.56 12.14 9.97
CA ALA A 53 9.95 12.50 10.32
C ALA A 53 10.11 14.00 10.63
N ALA A 54 9.24 14.86 10.10
CA ALA A 54 9.19 16.29 10.40
C ALA A 54 8.44 16.62 11.70
N LYS A 55 8.05 15.61 12.49
CA LYS A 55 7.23 15.74 13.72
C LYS A 55 5.83 16.29 13.48
N GLU A 56 5.31 16.16 12.26
CA GLU A 56 3.95 16.54 11.94
C GLU A 56 3.01 15.36 12.16
N LYS A 57 1.81 15.63 12.70
CA LYS A 57 0.76 14.62 12.78
C LYS A 57 0.09 14.47 11.42
N ILE A 58 0.01 13.24 10.93
CA ILE A 58 -0.70 12.86 9.71
C ILE A 58 -1.88 11.97 10.09
N THR A 59 -3.08 12.39 9.72
CA THR A 59 -4.29 11.57 9.89
C THR A 59 -4.62 10.83 8.60
N GLY A 60 -4.65 9.50 8.68
CA GLY A 60 -5.04 8.59 7.62
C GLY A 60 -6.37 7.88 7.90
N LYS A 61 -6.91 7.21 6.89
CA LYS A 61 -8.02 6.26 7.02
C LYS A 61 -7.48 4.85 6.83
N LEU A 62 -7.90 3.91 7.68
CA LEU A 62 -7.50 2.51 7.53
C LEU A 62 -8.35 1.83 6.48
N ALA A 63 -7.79 0.81 5.85
CA ALA A 63 -8.49 -0.07 4.92
C ALA A 63 -7.79 -1.42 4.87
N THR A 64 -8.52 -2.47 4.51
CA THR A 64 -7.93 -3.80 4.30
C THR A 64 -7.60 -3.99 2.82
N VAL A 65 -6.37 -4.42 2.54
CA VAL A 65 -5.89 -4.77 1.21
C VAL A 65 -5.02 -6.02 1.31
N THR A 66 -5.08 -6.88 0.29
CA THR A 66 -4.15 -8.00 0.15
C THR A 66 -3.01 -7.58 -0.76
N ILE A 67 -1.78 -7.85 -0.34
CA ILE A 67 -0.56 -7.59 -1.11
C ILE A 67 0.04 -8.94 -1.48
N SER A 68 0.34 -9.15 -2.76
CA SER A 68 1.11 -10.29 -3.21
C SER A 68 2.26 -9.84 -4.10
N ASP A 69 3.27 -10.71 -4.23
CA ASP A 69 4.37 -10.48 -5.14
C ASP A 69 3.84 -10.30 -6.56
N GLY A 70 4.25 -9.21 -7.20
CA GLY A 70 3.91 -8.89 -8.57
C GLY A 70 4.68 -9.76 -9.56
N LYS A 71 4.74 -11.08 -9.33
CA LYS A 71 5.21 -12.02 -10.35
C LYS A 71 4.20 -11.97 -11.48
N ILE A 72 4.62 -11.44 -12.63
CA ILE A 72 3.98 -11.77 -13.89
C ILE A 72 4.16 -13.28 -13.97
N ALA A 73 3.07 -14.04 -14.05
CA ALA A 73 3.18 -15.45 -14.37
C ALA A 73 3.87 -15.48 -15.74
N ASP A 74 5.12 -15.95 -15.78
CA ASP A 74 5.72 -16.39 -17.03
C ASP A 74 4.86 -17.58 -17.49
N GLU A 75 3.82 -17.29 -18.27
CA GLU A 75 3.18 -18.28 -19.13
C GLU A 75 4.20 -18.60 -20.23
N LEU A 76 5.03 -19.61 -19.96
CA LEU A 76 5.81 -20.36 -20.94
C LEU A 76 5.20 -21.75 -21.10
#